data_AF-A0A2E0YAN6-F1
#
_entry.id   AF-A0A2E0YAN6-F1
#
_cell.length_a   1.000
_cell.length_b   1.000
_cell.length_c   1.000
_cell.angle_alpha   90.00
_cell.angle_beta   90.00
_cell.angle_gamma   90.00
#
_symmetry.space_group_name_H-M   'P 1'
#
loop_
_entity.id
_entity.type
_entity.pdbx_description
1 polymer ?
#
loop_
_entity_poly.entity_id
_entity_poly.type
_entity_poly.pdbx_seq_one_letter_code
_entity_poly.pdbx_strand_id
1 'polypeptide(L)'
;MARGLLGSRVPTWAPVNRSGDRFVIRPSLAIALILAASLSLGGCVISVRDDGPHDGWSDEDDWQARQARNRALISELQLGWSLQAVTAELGTPDRSESFLREGREYRVLLYRTHRTRGDGRTTRDEMTPLVFVDGELVGWGESAVEHAMR
;
A
#
# COMPACT_ATOMS: atom_id res chain seq x y z
N MET A 1 19.19 5.87 77.81
CA MET A 1 17.99 5.05 77.98
C MET A 1 17.88 4.17 76.74
N ALA A 2 18.45 2.98 76.64
CA ALA A 2 18.34 1.72 77.42
C ALA A 2 17.29 0.76 76.83
N ARG A 3 17.82 -0.32 76.19
CA ARG A 3 17.30 -1.71 76.08
C ARG A 3 16.08 -1.89 75.15
N GLY A 4 15.99 -2.86 74.24
CA GLY A 4 16.64 -4.17 74.14
C GLY A 4 15.61 -5.28 74.38
N LEU A 5 15.69 -6.36 73.58
CA LEU A 5 15.07 -7.69 73.77
C LEU A 5 13.56 -7.75 73.42
N LEU A 6 12.94 -8.82 72.90
CA LEU A 6 13.24 -10.25 72.73
C LEU A 6 12.19 -10.73 71.69
N GLY A 7 12.51 -11.47 70.63
CA GLY A 7 12.52 -12.93 70.68
C GLY A 7 11.15 -13.56 71.00
N SER A 8 10.56 -14.27 70.03
CA SER A 8 10.21 -15.70 70.14
C SER A 8 8.82 -16.12 69.63
N ARG A 9 8.84 -17.32 69.01
CA ARG A 9 7.76 -18.33 68.85
C ARG A 9 6.92 -18.30 67.57
N VAL A 10 7.33 -19.16 66.64
CA VAL A 10 6.43 -19.90 65.75
C VAL A 10 5.49 -20.80 66.57
N PRO A 11 4.23 -20.96 66.14
CA PRO A 11 3.50 -22.20 66.33
C PRO A 11 3.19 -22.86 64.98
N THR A 12 3.73 -24.06 64.86
CA THR A 12 3.39 -25.12 63.92
C THR A 12 1.96 -25.60 64.15
N TRP A 13 1.06 -25.54 63.17
CA TRP A 13 0.11 -26.63 62.86
C TRP A 13 -0.88 -26.22 61.75
N ALA A 14 -1.10 -27.15 60.83
CA ALA A 14 -1.79 -26.98 59.56
C ALA A 14 -3.33 -26.87 59.69
N PRO A 15 -4.00 -26.19 58.75
CA PRO A 15 -5.38 -26.51 58.41
C PRO A 15 -5.42 -27.70 57.43
N VAL A 16 -5.91 -28.81 57.98
CA VAL A 16 -6.59 -29.95 57.37
C VAL A 16 -6.96 -29.82 55.87
N ASN A 17 -6.33 -30.64 55.04
CA ASN A 17 -6.84 -31.01 53.72
C ASN A 17 -8.13 -31.82 53.91
N ARG A 18 -9.28 -31.22 53.60
CA ARG A 18 -10.57 -31.91 53.56
C ARG A 18 -11.19 -31.75 52.17
N SER A 19 -11.02 -32.83 51.40
CA SER A 19 -11.93 -33.38 50.40
C SER A 19 -12.67 -32.41 49.47
N GLY A 20 -12.26 -32.42 48.20
CA GLY A 20 -13.09 -33.15 47.23
C GLY A 20 -14.26 -32.42 46.58
N ASP A 21 -14.09 -31.16 46.20
CA ASP A 21 -15.08 -30.49 45.34
C ASP A 21 -14.52 -30.41 43.92
N ARG A 22 -14.78 -31.44 43.10
CA ARG A 22 -14.47 -31.41 41.67
C ARG A 22 -15.41 -30.39 41.02
N PHE A 23 -14.90 -29.19 40.74
CA PHE A 23 -15.62 -28.17 39.98
C PHE A 23 -15.76 -28.63 38.53
N VAL A 24 -16.81 -29.41 38.23
CA VAL A 24 -17.13 -29.85 36.87
C VAL A 24 -17.77 -28.68 36.15
N ILE A 25 -17.02 -28.02 35.27
CA ILE A 25 -17.58 -27.06 34.31
C ILE A 25 -18.45 -27.86 33.35
N ARG A 26 -19.76 -27.77 33.52
CA ARG A 26 -20.75 -28.31 32.57
C ARG A 26 -21.05 -27.20 31.55
N PRO A 27 -20.43 -27.22 30.35
CA PRO A 27 -20.76 -26.22 29.33
C PRO A 27 -22.23 -26.39 28.98
N SER A 28 -23.05 -25.39 29.32
CA SER A 28 -24.45 -25.34 28.94
C SER A 28 -24.52 -25.25 27.42
N LEU A 29 -25.33 -26.09 26.76
CA LEU A 29 -25.45 -26.11 25.28
C LEU A 29 -25.69 -24.72 24.67
N ALA A 30 -26.30 -23.81 25.43
CA ALA A 30 -26.53 -22.42 25.03
C ALA A 30 -25.24 -21.63 24.74
N ILE A 31 -24.13 -21.91 25.43
CA ILE A 31 -22.86 -21.19 25.26
C ILE A 31 -22.14 -21.64 23.98
N ALA A 32 -22.26 -22.91 23.60
CA ALA A 32 -21.70 -23.43 22.35
C ALA A 32 -22.41 -22.88 21.10
N LEU A 33 -23.71 -22.59 21.20
CA LEU A 33 -24.50 -22.04 20.09
C LEU A 33 -24.14 -20.58 19.74
N ILE A 34 -23.74 -19.78 20.73
CA ILE A 34 -23.41 -18.35 20.52
C ILE A 34 -22.05 -18.19 19.80
N LEU A 35 -21.09 -19.08 20.05
CA LEU A 35 -19.79 -19.05 19.36
C LEU A 35 -19.85 -19.52 17.90
N ALA A 36 -20.86 -20.31 17.52
CA ALA A 36 -21.02 -20.78 16.15
C ALA A 36 -21.63 -19.71 15.22
N ALA A 37 -22.30 -18.69 15.79
CA ALA A 37 -22.99 -17.65 15.03
C ALA A 37 -22.06 -16.54 14.49
N SER A 38 -20.82 -16.43 15.00
CA SER A 38 -19.88 -15.38 14.58
C SER A 38 -19.06 -15.73 13.33
N LEU A 39 -19.17 -16.95 12.80
CA LEU A 39 -18.51 -17.36 11.54
C LEU A 39 -19.42 -17.26 10.29
N SER A 40 -20.67 -16.82 10.43
CA SER A 40 -21.60 -16.71 9.30
C SER A 40 -21.67 -15.33 8.65
N LEU A 41 -20.91 -14.34 9.11
CA LEU A 41 -20.63 -13.12 8.34
C LEU A 41 -19.50 -13.38 7.33
N GLY A 42 -19.64 -14.44 6.54
CA GLY A 42 -18.96 -14.53 5.25
C GLY A 42 -19.55 -13.44 4.37
N GLY A 43 -18.82 -12.34 4.20
CA GLY A 43 -19.22 -11.28 3.29
C GLY A 43 -19.44 -11.83 1.89
N CYS A 44 -20.66 -11.72 1.38
CA CYS A 44 -20.89 -11.84 -0.05
C CYS A 44 -20.15 -10.70 -0.73
N VAL A 45 -19.11 -11.01 -1.50
CA VAL A 45 -18.60 -10.10 -2.52
C VAL A 45 -19.72 -9.91 -3.53
N ILE A 46 -20.41 -8.78 -3.47
CA ILE A 46 -21.24 -8.32 -4.58
C ILE A 46 -20.27 -7.87 -5.65
N SER A 47 -20.09 -8.70 -6.68
CA SER A 47 -19.59 -8.21 -7.96
C SER A 47 -20.73 -7.40 -8.57
N VAL A 48 -20.54 -6.09 -8.68
CA VAL A 48 -21.38 -5.27 -9.54
C VAL A 48 -21.08 -5.73 -10.96
N ARG A 49 -21.93 -6.61 -11.50
CA ARG A 49 -22.01 -6.78 -12.94
C ARG A 49 -22.83 -5.60 -13.44
N ASP A 50 -22.13 -4.69 -14.09
CA ASP A 50 -22.77 -3.66 -14.90
C ASP A 50 -23.40 -4.39 -16.09
N ASP A 51 -24.71 -4.61 -16.05
CA ASP A 51 -25.49 -5.13 -17.17
C ASP A 51 -25.69 -4.00 -18.20
N GLY A 52 -24.57 -3.41 -18.64
CA GLY A 52 -24.50 -2.49 -19.77
C GLY A 52 -24.45 -3.26 -21.08
N PRO A 53 -24.95 -2.71 -22.19
CA PRO A 53 -24.91 -3.37 -23.49
C PRO A 53 -23.48 -3.78 -23.83
N HIS A 54 -23.27 -5.03 -24.23
CA HIS A 54 -21.99 -5.53 -24.71
C HIS A 54 -21.51 -4.77 -25.96
N ASP A 55 -20.78 -3.67 -25.77
CA ASP A 55 -19.75 -3.20 -26.68
C ASP A 55 -18.42 -3.82 -26.25
N GLY A 56 -17.80 -4.59 -27.14
CA GLY A 56 -16.59 -5.35 -26.85
C GLY A 56 -15.44 -4.45 -26.46
N TRP A 57 -15.14 -4.34 -25.17
CA TRP A 57 -13.91 -3.76 -24.67
C TRP A 57 -12.79 -4.79 -24.80
N SER A 58 -12.08 -4.71 -25.91
CA SER A 58 -10.75 -5.32 -26.05
C SER A 58 -9.77 -4.56 -25.16
N ASP A 59 -8.95 -5.27 -24.37
CA ASP A 59 -7.81 -4.69 -23.64
C ASP A 59 -6.89 -3.84 -24.55
N GLU A 60 -7.01 -3.98 -25.87
CA GLU A 60 -6.29 -3.21 -26.88
C GLU A 60 -6.70 -1.73 -26.96
N ASP A 61 -7.93 -1.36 -26.59
CA ASP A 61 -8.41 0.02 -26.69
C ASP A 61 -7.95 0.88 -25.50
N ASP A 62 -7.82 0.28 -24.32
CA ASP A 62 -7.47 0.99 -23.07
C ASP A 62 -6.02 1.52 -23.09
N TRP A 63 -5.06 0.70 -23.57
CA TRP A 63 -3.66 1.14 -23.60
C TRP A 63 -3.40 2.24 -24.64
N GLN A 64 -4.10 2.21 -25.77
CA GLN A 64 -3.98 3.25 -26.81
C GLN A 64 -4.54 4.58 -26.32
N ALA A 65 -5.71 4.55 -25.68
CA ALA A 65 -6.33 5.71 -25.07
C ALA A 65 -5.44 6.29 -23.97
N ARG A 66 -4.88 5.45 -23.08
CA ARG A 66 -3.94 5.88 -22.04
C ARG A 66 -2.69 6.55 -22.62
N GLN A 67 -2.08 5.98 -23.66
CA GLN A 67 -0.91 6.59 -24.30
C GLN A 67 -1.25 7.92 -24.97
N ALA A 68 -2.39 8.01 -25.66
CA ALA A 68 -2.84 9.25 -26.28
C ALA A 68 -3.09 10.34 -25.24
N ARG A 69 -3.76 10.01 -24.13
CA ARG A 69 -3.97 10.90 -22.99
C ARG A 69 -2.65 11.36 -22.38
N ASN A 70 -1.72 10.44 -22.13
CA ASN A 70 -0.40 10.79 -21.58
C ASN A 70 0.34 11.77 -22.49
N ARG A 71 0.36 11.54 -23.82
CA ARG A 71 0.99 12.47 -24.77
C ARG A 71 0.34 13.85 -24.74
N ALA A 72 -0.99 13.91 -24.72
CA ALA A 72 -1.72 15.17 -24.66
C ALA A 72 -1.38 15.97 -23.40
N LEU A 73 -1.50 15.34 -22.22
CA LEU A 73 -1.19 16.00 -20.95
C LEU A 73 0.29 16.41 -20.85
N ILE A 74 1.23 15.55 -21.28
CA ILE A 74 2.66 15.89 -21.28
C ILE A 74 2.95 17.08 -22.20
N SER A 75 2.24 17.24 -23.31
CA SER A 75 2.42 18.37 -24.22
C SER A 75 1.98 19.72 -23.63
N GLU A 76 1.17 19.70 -22.57
CA GLU A 76 0.65 20.88 -21.86
C GLU A 76 1.48 21.23 -20.62
N LEU A 77 2.41 20.36 -20.20
CA LEU A 77 3.25 20.57 -19.03
C LEU A 77 4.16 21.79 -19.20
N GLN A 78 4.40 22.47 -18.08
CA GLN A 78 5.35 23.57 -18.00
C GLN A 78 6.39 23.28 -16.92
N LEU A 79 7.60 23.79 -17.12
CA LEU A 79 8.64 23.71 -16.11
C LEU A 79 8.19 24.38 -14.81
N GLY A 80 8.65 23.87 -13.67
CA GLY A 80 8.26 24.34 -12.34
C GLY A 80 6.95 23.76 -11.81
N TRP A 81 6.22 22.96 -12.60
CA TRP A 81 5.06 22.23 -12.07
C TRP A 81 5.49 21.29 -10.94
N SER A 82 4.69 21.25 -9.86
CA SER A 82 4.98 20.38 -8.73
C SER A 82 4.72 18.92 -9.09
N LEU A 83 5.50 18.02 -8.49
CA LEU A 83 5.31 16.57 -8.60
C LEU A 83 3.85 16.18 -8.33
N GLN A 84 3.23 16.77 -7.30
CA GLN A 84 1.85 16.50 -6.94
C GLN A 84 0.88 16.91 -8.05
N ALA A 85 1.03 18.13 -8.61
CA ALA A 85 0.18 18.59 -9.71
C ALA A 85 0.30 17.68 -10.94
N VAL A 86 1.53 17.31 -11.32
CA VAL A 86 1.76 16.42 -12.46
C VAL A 86 1.12 15.04 -12.23
N THR A 87 1.32 14.43 -11.05
CA THR A 87 0.73 13.12 -10.75
C THR A 87 -0.79 13.16 -10.56
N ALA A 88 -1.37 14.31 -10.23
CA ALA A 88 -2.82 14.47 -10.18
C ALA A 88 -3.45 14.40 -11.58
N GLU A 89 -2.79 14.96 -12.59
CA GLU A 89 -3.26 14.96 -13.98
C GLU A 89 -2.98 13.63 -14.70
N LEU A 90 -1.73 13.14 -14.60
CA LEU A 90 -1.26 11.95 -15.30
C LEU A 90 -1.53 10.63 -14.57
N GLY A 91 -1.87 10.70 -13.28
CA GLY A 91 -2.05 9.53 -12.43
C GLY A 91 -0.71 8.85 -12.08
N THR A 92 -0.82 7.59 -11.62
CA THR A 92 0.33 6.79 -11.19
C THR A 92 1.26 6.48 -12.37
N PRO A 93 2.56 6.78 -12.27
CA PRO A 93 3.54 6.47 -13.32
C PRO A 93 3.72 4.96 -13.48
N ASP A 94 4.09 4.53 -14.69
CA ASP A 94 4.40 3.13 -14.98
C ASP A 94 5.66 2.67 -14.24
N ARG A 95 6.64 3.55 -14.12
CA ARG A 95 7.84 3.36 -13.28
C ARG A 95 8.25 4.68 -12.65
N SER A 96 8.88 4.60 -11.49
CA SER A 96 9.50 5.75 -10.82
C SER A 96 10.89 5.39 -10.33
N GLU A 97 11.80 6.34 -10.44
CA GLU A 97 13.18 6.25 -9.96
C GLU A 97 13.49 7.51 -9.16
N SER A 98 14.26 7.39 -8.08
CA SER A 98 14.68 8.55 -7.30
C SER A 98 16.07 8.34 -6.71
N PHE A 99 16.86 9.41 -6.68
CA PHE A 99 18.21 9.41 -6.13
C PHE A 99 18.59 10.79 -5.61
N LEU A 100 19.55 10.83 -4.68
CA LEU A 100 20.15 12.07 -4.20
C LEU A 100 21.43 12.36 -4.98
N ARG A 101 21.59 13.60 -5.44
CA ARG A 101 22.82 14.08 -6.06
C ARG A 101 23.07 15.52 -5.63
N GLU A 102 24.29 15.79 -5.16
CA GLU A 102 24.70 17.13 -4.69
C GLU A 102 23.72 17.74 -3.66
N GLY A 103 23.13 16.89 -2.81
CA GLY A 103 22.17 17.32 -1.78
C GLY A 103 20.75 17.62 -2.30
N ARG A 104 20.48 17.45 -3.60
CA ARG A 104 19.16 17.64 -4.20
C ARG A 104 18.49 16.30 -4.50
N GLU A 105 17.17 16.25 -4.37
CA GLU A 105 16.39 15.06 -4.70
C GLU A 105 16.02 15.05 -6.17
N TYR A 106 16.52 14.07 -6.90
CA TYR A 106 16.11 13.80 -8.27
C TYR A 106 15.06 12.70 -8.28
N ARG A 107 13.98 12.93 -9.02
CA ARG A 107 12.94 11.92 -9.26
C ARG A 107 12.62 11.86 -10.75
N VAL A 108 12.61 10.66 -11.31
CA VAL A 108 12.24 10.42 -12.71
C VAL A 108 10.96 9.59 -12.72
N LEU A 109 9.91 10.12 -13.32
CA LEU A 109 8.65 9.42 -13.54
C LEU A 109 8.57 8.99 -15.00
N LEU A 110 8.26 7.73 -15.26
CA LEU A 110 8.12 7.22 -16.62
C LEU A 110 6.66 6.90 -16.91
N TYR A 111 6.13 7.52 -17.96
CA TYR A 111 4.78 7.27 -18.46
C TYR A 111 4.85 6.68 -19.87
N ARG A 112 4.08 5.63 -20.11
CA ARG A 112 3.95 5.05 -21.45
C ARG A 112 3.28 6.06 -22.39
N THR A 113 3.94 6.36 -23.51
CA THR A 113 3.48 7.39 -24.44
C THR A 113 3.42 6.91 -25.88
N HIS A 114 4.00 5.77 -26.21
CA HIS A 114 3.92 5.19 -27.53
C HIS A 114 4.17 3.69 -27.44
N ARG A 115 4.01 2.98 -28.56
CA ARG A 115 4.37 1.57 -28.69
C ARG A 115 5.41 1.45 -29.79
N THR A 116 6.50 0.77 -29.50
CA THR A 116 7.62 0.57 -30.41
C THR A 116 7.59 -0.84 -31.00
N ARG A 117 7.23 -1.89 -30.22
CA ARG A 117 7.10 -3.27 -30.76
C ARG A 117 5.94 -4.09 -30.17
N GLY A 118 5.43 -5.01 -30.99
CA GLY A 118 4.38 -5.97 -30.67
C GLY A 118 4.90 -7.26 -30.02
N ASP A 119 6.02 -7.21 -29.28
CA ASP A 119 6.68 -8.40 -28.73
C ASP A 119 6.22 -8.77 -27.31
N GLY A 120 5.25 -8.02 -26.77
CA GLY A 120 4.68 -8.26 -25.45
C GLY A 120 5.59 -7.82 -24.28
N ARG A 121 6.69 -7.10 -24.55
CA ARG A 121 7.58 -6.56 -23.51
C ARG A 121 7.55 -5.04 -23.56
N THR A 122 7.04 -4.41 -22.50
CA THR A 122 7.16 -2.95 -22.34
C THR A 122 8.61 -2.60 -22.02
N THR A 123 9.42 -2.24 -23.01
CA THR A 123 10.75 -1.67 -22.79
C THR A 123 10.69 -0.16 -22.53
N ARG A 124 11.74 0.38 -21.90
CA ARG A 124 11.84 1.81 -21.52
C ARG A 124 11.73 2.76 -22.71
N ASP A 125 12.04 2.27 -23.90
CA ASP A 125 11.98 3.00 -25.17
C ASP A 125 10.54 3.32 -25.63
N GLU A 126 9.50 2.84 -24.92
CA GLU A 126 8.10 3.16 -25.17
C GLU A 126 7.53 4.27 -24.25
N MET A 127 8.39 4.89 -23.44
CA MET A 127 8.01 5.80 -22.36
C MET A 127 8.59 7.19 -22.57
N THR A 128 7.92 8.19 -22.01
CA THR A 128 8.49 9.54 -21.86
C THR A 128 8.84 9.73 -20.40
N PRO A 129 10.14 9.94 -20.06
CA PRO A 129 10.54 10.25 -18.70
C PRO A 129 10.27 11.73 -18.38
N LEU A 130 9.81 12.02 -17.17
CA LEU A 130 9.62 13.35 -16.60
C LEU A 130 10.57 13.48 -15.43
N VAL A 131 11.44 14.50 -15.45
CA VAL A 131 12.51 14.71 -14.48
C VAL A 131 12.12 15.81 -13.53
N PHE A 132 12.20 15.50 -12.24
CA PHE A 132 11.93 16.41 -11.14
C PHE A 132 13.19 16.61 -10.31
N VAL A 133 13.39 17.84 -9.85
CA VAL A 133 14.43 18.16 -8.86
C VAL A 133 13.77 18.92 -7.71
N ASP A 134 13.96 18.42 -6.49
CA ASP A 134 13.36 18.95 -5.26
C ASP A 134 11.83 19.12 -5.37
N GLY A 135 11.18 18.23 -6.12
CA GLY A 135 9.73 18.20 -6.32
C GLY A 135 9.20 19.07 -7.46
N GLU A 136 10.05 19.76 -8.22
CA GLU A 136 9.66 20.59 -9.36
C GLU A 136 10.07 19.97 -10.69
N LEU A 137 9.18 20.04 -11.71
CA LEU A 137 9.44 19.54 -13.05
C LEU A 137 10.51 20.39 -13.73
N VAL A 138 11.67 19.80 -14.03
CA VAL A 138 12.79 20.48 -14.70
C VAL A 138 12.96 20.10 -16.17
N GLY A 139 12.24 19.07 -16.63
CA GLY A 139 12.23 18.67 -18.03
C GLY A 139 11.62 17.30 -18.26
N TRP A 140 11.50 16.90 -19.52
CA TRP A 140 11.01 15.58 -19.92
C TRP A 140 11.70 15.10 -21.21
N GLY A 141 11.60 13.80 -21.47
CA GLY A 141 12.30 13.12 -22.57
C GLY A 141 13.72 12.70 -22.21
N GLU A 142 14.32 11.86 -23.06
CA GLU A 142 15.68 11.32 -22.86
C GLU A 142 16.72 12.42 -22.65
N SER A 143 16.61 13.53 -23.38
CA SER A 143 17.52 14.66 -23.23
C SER A 143 17.51 15.26 -21.82
N ALA A 144 16.36 15.31 -21.13
CA ALA A 144 16.27 15.81 -19.77
C ALA A 144 16.94 14.83 -18.78
N VAL A 145 16.78 13.53 -19.01
CA VAL A 145 17.44 12.48 -18.21
C VAL A 145 18.95 12.58 -18.37
N GLU A 146 19.46 12.71 -19.59
CA GLU A 146 20.89 12.90 -19.86
C GLU A 146 21.45 14.14 -19.17
N HIS A 147 20.74 15.27 -19.22
CA HIS A 147 21.17 16.49 -18.54
C HIS A 147 21.18 16.34 -17.01
N ALA A 148 20.23 15.61 -16.45
CA ALA A 148 20.18 15.36 -15.00
C ALA A 148 21.22 14.35 -14.52
N MET A 149 21.72 13.50 -15.42
CA MET A 149 22.70 12.45 -15.10
C MET A 149 24.16 12.86 -15.32
N ARG A 150 24.43 13.94 -16.06
CA ARG A 150 25.79 14.50 -16.17
C ARG A 150 26.25 15.10 -14.86
#